data_AF-A0AAN2C033-F1
#
_entry.id   AF-A0AAN2C033-F1
#
_cell.length_a   1.000
_cell.length_b   1.000
_cell.length_c   1.000
_cell.angle_alpha   90.00
_cell.angle_beta   90.00
_cell.angle_gamma   90.00
#
_symmetry.space_group_name_H-M   'P 1'
#
loop_
_entity.id
_entity.type
_entity.pdbx_description
1 polymer ?
#
loop_
_entity_poly.entity_id
_entity_poly.type
_entity_poly.pdbx_seq_one_letter_code
_entity_poly.pdbx_strand_id
1 'polypeptide(L)'
;MQAILRTLPLLLLCLFTGAANAEDALTRAIVHVESLQTQALGAVAAAERAVENAQADLRVAHAIEAEAGRAHDQAAITVASEAVQQAQALERETQRNLSLARTLLVARNKTLEDLRGWTHTNRRPAALLVVDRGEVRRHSQNGSSVPQDLTPLRTGERIETGSNAQVRLFVSGGDAEVLLSENSSYMVTQDNMSGDFSAQLDEGMMRMRVLVKNKLGKRFEVRTPAAVCGVRGTDFSLARKLDGDVIKVYSGVVAVSPPAADGVEVLVKSGEQLNIPQQGTWPAPQSFTSDIDDPPWSSNHVEN
;
A
#
# COMPACT_ATOMS: atom_id res chain seq x y z
N MET A 1 20.68 -72.48 15.68
CA MET A 1 19.55 -72.24 14.78
C MET A 1 19.40 -70.72 14.66
N GLN A 2 20.26 -70.07 13.86
CA GLN A 2 20.02 -69.67 12.46
C GLN A 2 19.00 -68.52 12.30
N ALA A 3 19.53 -67.38 11.83
CA ALA A 3 18.95 -66.37 10.92
C ALA A 3 17.70 -65.59 11.41
N ILE A 4 17.45 -64.30 11.12
CA ILE A 4 17.67 -63.44 9.93
C ILE A 4 17.70 -61.98 10.45
N LEU A 5 18.80 -61.23 10.38
CA LEU A 5 19.25 -60.31 9.30
C LEU A 5 18.26 -59.21 8.84
N ARG A 6 18.70 -57.95 8.95
CA ARG A 6 18.25 -56.71 8.26
C ARG A 6 16.96 -56.02 8.76
N THR A 7 17.15 -54.89 9.43
CA THR A 7 16.85 -53.54 8.89
C THR A 7 17.60 -52.46 9.71
N LEU A 8 18.45 -51.69 9.01
CA LEU A 8 19.21 -50.54 9.50
C LEU A 8 18.25 -49.39 9.91
N PRO A 9 18.61 -48.52 10.88
CA PRO A 9 17.78 -47.39 11.27
C PRO A 9 17.90 -46.29 10.22
N LEU A 10 16.78 -45.91 9.60
CA LEU A 10 16.69 -44.75 8.73
C LEU A 10 16.76 -43.47 9.60
N LEU A 11 18.00 -43.05 9.84
CA LEU A 11 18.49 -41.71 9.58
C LEU A 11 17.49 -40.55 9.77
N LEU A 12 17.46 -40.02 10.98
CA LEU A 12 17.87 -38.63 11.24
C LEU A 12 17.60 -37.63 10.09
N LEU A 13 16.35 -37.21 9.88
CA LEU A 13 16.04 -36.01 9.08
C LEU A 13 14.71 -35.34 9.48
N CYS A 14 14.48 -35.14 10.77
CA CYS A 14 13.38 -34.30 11.28
C CYS A 14 13.90 -33.12 12.13
N LEU A 15 15.02 -32.51 11.72
CA LEU A 15 15.48 -31.22 12.23
C LEU A 15 15.58 -30.21 11.08
N PHE A 16 14.45 -29.92 10.45
CA PHE A 16 14.26 -28.67 9.70
C PHE A 16 12.84 -28.14 9.94
N THR A 17 12.45 -28.06 11.22
CA THR A 17 11.32 -27.23 11.62
C THR A 17 11.78 -25.79 11.74
N GLY A 18 11.41 -24.99 10.74
CA GLY A 18 10.92 -23.63 10.98
C GLY A 18 11.95 -22.51 11.10
N ALA A 19 12.80 -22.32 10.08
CA ALA A 19 13.13 -20.94 9.73
C ALA A 19 11.93 -20.41 8.93
N ALA A 20 11.09 -19.60 9.56
CA ALA A 20 10.07 -18.82 8.87
C ALA A 20 10.77 -17.87 7.89
N ASN A 21 11.10 -18.36 6.70
CA ASN A 21 11.54 -17.53 5.60
C ASN A 21 10.32 -16.72 5.19
N ALA A 22 10.37 -15.41 5.39
CA ALA A 22 9.33 -14.55 4.86
C ALA A 22 9.16 -14.85 3.36
N GLU A 23 7.91 -14.98 2.93
CA GLU A 23 7.58 -15.18 1.52
C GLU A 23 8.33 -14.16 0.66
N ASP A 24 8.82 -14.62 -0.49
CA ASP A 24 9.55 -13.79 -1.43
C ASP A 24 8.71 -12.54 -1.79
N ALA A 25 9.37 -11.40 -1.96
CA ALA A 25 8.70 -10.12 -2.19
C ALA A 25 7.76 -10.17 -3.39
N LEU A 26 8.12 -10.94 -4.43
CA LEU A 26 7.29 -11.18 -5.61
C LEU A 26 5.99 -11.89 -5.27
N THR A 27 6.07 -12.93 -4.43
CA THR A 27 4.89 -13.71 -4.03
C THR A 27 3.89 -12.82 -3.31
N ARG A 28 4.37 -12.00 -2.36
CA ARG A 28 3.49 -11.06 -1.63
C ARG A 28 2.92 -9.96 -2.53
N ALA A 29 3.71 -9.43 -3.45
CA ALA A 29 3.24 -8.45 -4.42
C ALA A 29 2.13 -9.03 -5.29
N ILE A 30 2.28 -10.28 -5.77
CA ILE A 30 1.26 -11.00 -6.53
C ILE A 30 -0.03 -11.15 -5.72
N VAL A 31 0.06 -11.68 -4.49
CA VAL A 31 -1.10 -11.87 -3.60
C VAL A 31 -1.84 -10.56 -3.34
N HIS A 32 -1.10 -9.46 -3.13
CA HIS A 32 -1.70 -8.14 -2.93
C HIS A 32 -2.39 -7.62 -4.19
N VAL A 33 -1.77 -7.77 -5.36
CA VAL A 33 -2.39 -7.36 -6.64
C VAL A 33 -3.62 -8.21 -6.96
N GLU A 34 -3.64 -9.50 -6.62
CA GLU A 34 -4.83 -10.36 -6.73
C GLU A 34 -5.98 -9.87 -5.85
N SER A 35 -5.68 -9.38 -4.64
CA SER A 35 -6.67 -8.71 -3.79
C SER A 35 -7.21 -7.44 -4.45
N LEU A 36 -6.34 -6.59 -5.01
CA LEU A 36 -6.77 -5.39 -5.73
C LEU A 36 -7.59 -5.71 -7.00
N GLN A 37 -7.24 -6.78 -7.72
CA GLN A 37 -8.00 -7.28 -8.86
C GLN A 37 -9.40 -7.73 -8.43
N THR A 38 -9.50 -8.47 -7.32
CA THR A 38 -10.78 -8.92 -6.75
C THR A 38 -11.65 -7.73 -6.36
N GLN A 39 -11.08 -6.70 -5.75
CA GLN A 39 -11.79 -5.45 -5.44
C GLN A 39 -12.26 -4.73 -6.71
N ALA A 40 -11.42 -4.66 -7.75
CA ALA A 40 -11.78 -4.05 -9.03
C ALA A 40 -12.91 -4.80 -9.73
N LEU A 41 -12.92 -6.15 -9.69
CA LEU A 41 -14.03 -6.97 -10.19
C LEU A 41 -15.33 -6.66 -9.44
N GLY A 42 -15.27 -6.55 -8.12
CA GLY A 42 -16.41 -6.14 -7.29
C GLY A 42 -16.93 -4.75 -7.66
N ALA A 43 -16.03 -3.79 -7.89
CA ALA A 43 -16.38 -2.43 -8.31
C ALA A 43 -17.05 -2.39 -9.69
N VAL A 44 -16.56 -3.18 -10.66
CA VAL A 44 -17.21 -3.33 -11.97
C VAL A 44 -18.62 -3.90 -11.81
N ALA A 45 -18.77 -4.99 -11.06
CA ALA A 45 -20.08 -5.61 -10.86
C ALA A 45 -21.07 -4.66 -10.15
N ALA A 46 -20.60 -3.87 -9.19
CA ALA A 46 -21.42 -2.85 -8.52
C ALA A 46 -21.82 -1.72 -9.48
N ALA A 47 -20.89 -1.24 -10.32
CA ALA A 47 -21.16 -0.20 -11.31
C ALA A 47 -22.11 -0.68 -12.42
N GLU A 48 -22.02 -1.93 -12.86
CA GLU A 48 -22.96 -2.52 -13.82
C GLU A 48 -24.38 -2.56 -13.28
N ARG A 49 -24.58 -2.99 -12.03
CA ARG A 49 -25.89 -2.93 -11.36
C ARG A 49 -26.41 -1.49 -11.23
N ALA A 50 -25.53 -0.53 -10.92
CA ALA A 50 -25.90 0.87 -10.82
C ALA A 50 -26.39 1.44 -12.17
N VAL A 51 -25.73 1.07 -13.27
CA VAL A 51 -26.16 1.44 -14.63
C VAL A 51 -27.52 0.81 -14.95
N GLU A 52 -27.72 -0.47 -14.66
CA GLU A 52 -28.99 -1.16 -14.90
C GLU A 52 -30.15 -0.49 -14.14
N ASN A 53 -29.93 -0.16 -12.86
CA ASN A 53 -30.91 0.55 -12.04
C ASN A 53 -31.21 1.96 -12.61
N ALA A 54 -30.18 2.74 -12.95
CA ALA A 54 -30.36 4.07 -13.52
C ALA A 54 -31.11 4.03 -14.87
N GLN A 55 -30.88 3.01 -15.69
CA GLN A 55 -31.61 2.78 -16.94
C GLN A 55 -33.06 2.37 -16.70
N ALA A 56 -33.35 1.60 -15.64
CA ALA A 56 -34.72 1.29 -15.24
C ALA A 56 -35.45 2.56 -14.79
N ASP A 57 -34.83 3.38 -13.95
CA ASP A 57 -35.40 4.65 -13.47
C ASP A 57 -35.66 5.62 -14.64
N LEU A 58 -34.73 5.72 -15.58
CA LEU A 58 -34.90 6.54 -16.78
C LEU A 58 -36.09 6.06 -17.65
N ARG A 59 -36.26 4.75 -17.80
CA ARG A 59 -37.44 4.19 -18.51
C ARG A 59 -38.74 4.56 -17.82
N VAL A 60 -38.79 4.49 -16.49
CA VAL A 60 -39.96 4.87 -15.70
C VAL A 60 -40.25 6.37 -15.85
N ALA A 61 -39.23 7.22 -15.75
CA ALA A 61 -39.37 8.66 -15.90
C ALA A 61 -39.94 9.04 -17.28
N HIS A 62 -39.45 8.43 -18.36
CA HIS A 62 -39.99 8.63 -19.70
C HIS A 62 -41.43 8.13 -19.85
N ALA A 63 -41.80 7.02 -19.20
CA ALA A 63 -43.17 6.53 -19.22
C ALA A 63 -44.15 7.52 -18.56
N ILE A 64 -43.74 8.11 -17.43
CA ILE A 64 -44.50 9.14 -16.72
C ILE A 64 -44.63 10.41 -17.58
N GLU A 65 -43.55 10.86 -18.20
CA GLU A 65 -43.57 12.02 -19.10
C GLU A 65 -44.51 11.80 -20.30
N ALA A 66 -44.48 10.62 -20.91
CA ALA A 66 -45.38 10.27 -21.99
C ALA A 66 -46.86 10.19 -21.55
N GLU A 67 -47.13 9.76 -20.31
CA GLU A 67 -48.47 9.75 -19.74
C GLU A 67 -48.99 11.16 -19.44
N ALA A 68 -48.17 12.03 -18.85
CA ALA A 68 -48.48 13.42 -18.63
C ALA A 68 -48.75 14.15 -19.97
N GLY A 69 -47.96 13.85 -21.00
CA GLY A 69 -48.16 14.32 -22.37
C GLY A 69 -49.51 13.90 -22.95
N ARG A 70 -49.91 12.64 -22.78
CA ARG A 70 -51.23 12.14 -23.21
C ARG A 70 -52.39 12.80 -22.45
N ALA A 71 -52.20 13.10 -21.17
CA ALA A 71 -53.18 13.80 -20.34
C ALA A 71 -53.27 15.31 -20.62
N HIS A 72 -52.30 15.88 -21.35
CA HIS A 72 -52.16 17.33 -21.59
C HIS A 72 -52.09 18.16 -20.29
N ASP A 73 -51.62 17.56 -19.19
CA ASP A 73 -51.43 18.25 -17.90
C ASP A 73 -50.07 18.93 -17.89
N GLN A 74 -50.05 20.26 -18.05
CA GLN A 74 -48.81 20.97 -18.21
C GLN A 74 -47.97 21.10 -16.93
N ALA A 75 -48.61 21.04 -15.77
CA ALA A 75 -47.89 20.99 -14.50
C ALA A 75 -47.20 19.62 -14.35
N ALA A 76 -47.91 18.53 -14.65
CA ALA A 76 -47.34 17.17 -14.62
C ALA A 76 -46.23 16.97 -15.65
N ILE A 77 -46.37 17.53 -16.86
CA ILE A 77 -45.33 17.47 -17.91
C ILE A 77 -44.04 18.13 -17.42
N THR A 78 -44.14 19.29 -16.77
CA THR A 78 -42.97 20.02 -16.26
C THR A 78 -42.20 19.19 -15.24
N VAL A 79 -42.91 18.63 -14.24
CA VAL A 79 -42.30 17.78 -13.19
C VAL A 79 -41.72 16.48 -13.78
N ALA A 80 -42.43 15.85 -14.71
CA ALA A 80 -41.96 14.62 -15.35
C ALA A 80 -40.70 14.87 -16.19
N SER A 81 -40.63 16.00 -16.89
CA SER A 81 -39.45 16.36 -17.68
C SER A 81 -38.23 16.63 -16.80
N GLU A 82 -38.41 17.27 -15.63
CA GLU A 82 -37.34 17.42 -14.63
C GLU A 82 -36.84 16.06 -14.11
N ALA A 83 -37.76 15.14 -13.82
CA ALA A 83 -37.41 13.79 -13.38
C ALA A 83 -36.60 13.03 -14.46
N VAL A 84 -36.98 13.15 -15.73
CA VAL A 84 -36.23 12.60 -16.86
C VAL A 84 -34.82 13.21 -16.92
N GLN A 85 -34.68 14.53 -16.79
CA GLN A 85 -33.36 15.18 -16.80
C GLN A 85 -32.46 14.68 -15.67
N GLN A 86 -32.99 14.51 -14.46
CA GLN A 86 -32.25 13.96 -13.32
C GLN A 86 -31.85 12.49 -13.56
N ALA A 87 -32.77 11.66 -14.06
CA ALA A 87 -32.48 10.25 -14.38
C ALA A 87 -31.41 10.12 -15.48
N GLN A 88 -31.45 10.97 -16.51
CA GLN A 88 -30.41 11.05 -17.55
C GLN A 88 -29.06 11.51 -17.00
N ALA A 89 -29.03 12.41 -16.03
CA ALA A 89 -27.79 12.82 -15.37
C ALA A 89 -27.18 11.65 -14.58
N LEU A 90 -28.00 10.92 -13.82
CA LEU A 90 -27.59 9.73 -13.07
C LEU A 90 -27.10 8.60 -13.99
N GLU A 91 -27.79 8.34 -15.12
CA GLU A 91 -27.34 7.36 -16.10
C GLU A 91 -25.94 7.72 -16.65
N ARG A 92 -25.73 8.98 -17.04
CA ARG A 92 -24.41 9.44 -17.52
C ARG A 92 -23.32 9.32 -16.45
N GLU A 93 -23.64 9.59 -15.19
CA GLU A 93 -22.69 9.42 -14.09
C GLU A 93 -22.34 7.95 -13.85
N THR A 94 -23.34 7.08 -13.75
CA THR A 94 -23.13 5.64 -13.53
C THR A 94 -22.38 4.99 -14.70
N GLN A 95 -22.65 5.39 -15.95
CA GLN A 95 -21.88 4.95 -17.13
C GLN A 95 -20.41 5.40 -17.07
N ARG A 96 -20.14 6.63 -16.63
CA ARG A 96 -18.75 7.10 -16.39
C ARG A 96 -18.07 6.27 -15.31
N ASN A 97 -18.73 6.01 -14.20
CA ASN A 97 -18.19 5.19 -13.11
C ASN A 97 -17.89 3.75 -13.57
N LEU A 98 -18.75 3.16 -14.39
CA LEU A 98 -18.52 1.85 -15.00
C LEU A 98 -17.28 1.86 -15.92
N SER A 99 -17.13 2.88 -16.76
CA SER A 99 -15.96 3.04 -17.63
C SER A 99 -14.65 3.13 -16.82
N LEU A 100 -14.66 3.91 -15.74
CA LEU A 100 -13.54 4.04 -14.81
C LEU A 100 -13.21 2.71 -14.11
N ALA A 101 -14.23 1.99 -13.61
CA ALA A 101 -14.05 0.69 -12.97
C ALA A 101 -13.44 -0.35 -13.92
N ARG A 102 -13.89 -0.39 -15.17
CA ARG A 102 -13.32 -1.26 -16.21
C ARG A 102 -11.87 -0.91 -16.53
N THR A 103 -11.56 0.38 -16.65
CA THR A 103 -10.19 0.87 -16.87
C THR A 103 -9.27 0.44 -15.72
N LEU A 104 -9.72 0.57 -14.48
CA LEU A 104 -8.98 0.11 -13.30
C LEU A 104 -8.73 -1.40 -13.35
N LEU A 105 -9.74 -2.20 -13.67
CA LEU A 105 -9.59 -3.66 -13.78
C LEU A 105 -8.55 -4.05 -14.84
N VAL A 106 -8.55 -3.38 -16.01
CA VAL A 106 -7.52 -3.59 -17.05
C VAL A 106 -6.13 -3.29 -16.51
N ALA A 107 -5.96 -2.16 -15.81
CA ALA A 107 -4.68 -1.81 -15.20
C ALA A 107 -4.22 -2.84 -14.15
N ARG A 108 -5.13 -3.40 -13.34
CA ARG A 108 -4.82 -4.46 -12.35
C ARG A 108 -4.43 -5.77 -13.01
N ASN A 109 -5.13 -6.18 -14.06
CA ASN A 109 -4.79 -7.37 -14.85
C ASN A 109 -3.41 -7.24 -15.47
N LYS A 110 -3.11 -6.08 -16.07
CA LYS A 110 -1.77 -5.77 -16.60
C LYS A 110 -0.71 -5.86 -15.51
N THR A 111 -0.98 -5.28 -14.33
CA THR A 111 -0.04 -5.33 -13.20
C THR A 111 0.28 -6.76 -12.78
N LEU A 112 -0.74 -7.61 -12.72
CA LEU A 112 -0.59 -9.01 -12.35
C LEU A 112 0.19 -9.80 -13.41
N GLU A 113 -0.06 -9.54 -14.69
CA GLU A 113 0.67 -10.14 -15.81
C GLU A 113 2.15 -9.74 -15.77
N ASP A 114 2.44 -8.44 -15.60
CA ASP A 114 3.80 -7.91 -15.51
C ASP A 114 4.57 -8.54 -14.32
N LEU A 115 3.91 -8.72 -13.16
CA LEU A 115 4.52 -9.41 -12.00
C LEU A 115 4.74 -10.91 -12.26
N ARG A 116 3.78 -11.62 -12.86
CA ARG A 116 3.92 -13.07 -13.14
C ARG A 116 4.96 -13.35 -14.23
N GLY A 117 5.10 -12.44 -15.20
CA GLY A 117 6.14 -12.48 -16.22
C GLY A 117 7.52 -12.07 -15.72
N TRP A 118 7.61 -11.50 -14.51
CA TRP A 118 8.88 -11.08 -13.94
C TRP A 118 9.74 -12.30 -13.57
N THR A 119 10.76 -12.56 -14.39
CA THR A 119 11.84 -13.48 -14.07
C THR A 119 13.01 -12.70 -13.46
N HIS A 120 13.69 -13.24 -12.44
CA HIS A 120 14.86 -12.63 -11.74
C HIS A 120 16.06 -12.26 -12.64
N THR A 121 15.94 -12.32 -13.97
CA THR A 121 17.01 -12.35 -14.95
C THR A 121 17.69 -11.02 -15.26
N ASN A 122 17.39 -9.90 -14.58
CA ASN A 122 18.21 -8.69 -14.82
C ASN A 122 18.30 -7.65 -13.69
N ARG A 123 18.96 -8.06 -12.59
CA ARG A 123 19.31 -7.29 -11.37
C ARG A 123 18.25 -7.39 -10.27
N ARG A 124 18.71 -7.59 -9.03
CA ARG A 124 17.85 -7.64 -7.84
C ARG A 124 17.17 -6.27 -7.67
N PRO A 125 15.83 -6.18 -7.62
CA PRO A 125 15.14 -4.97 -7.20
C PRO A 125 15.57 -4.59 -5.78
N ALA A 126 15.42 -3.32 -5.42
CA ALA A 126 15.40 -2.93 -4.01
C ALA A 126 14.03 -3.21 -3.38
N ALA A 127 12.97 -2.91 -4.14
CA ALA A 127 11.60 -3.26 -3.79
C ALA A 127 10.75 -3.47 -5.04
N LEU A 128 9.67 -4.22 -4.91
CA LEU A 128 8.58 -4.23 -5.88
C LEU A 128 7.55 -3.18 -5.49
N LEU A 129 7.20 -2.32 -6.43
CA LEU A 129 6.26 -1.23 -6.23
C LEU A 129 4.89 -1.61 -6.80
N VAL A 130 3.85 -1.50 -5.96
CA VAL A 130 2.46 -1.66 -6.36
C VAL A 130 1.70 -0.38 -6.02
N VAL A 131 1.06 0.22 -7.02
CA VAL A 131 0.20 1.41 -6.83
C VAL A 131 -1.20 0.94 -6.48
N ASP A 132 -1.64 1.19 -5.25
CA ASP A 132 -2.99 0.82 -4.78
C ASP A 132 -4.04 1.76 -5.41
N ARG A 133 -3.76 3.07 -5.40
CA ARG A 133 -4.61 4.11 -5.98
C ARG A 133 -3.83 5.41 -6.23
N GLY A 134 -4.45 6.31 -7.00
CA GLY A 134 -3.95 7.65 -7.30
C GLY A 134 -2.73 7.68 -8.23
N GLU A 135 -2.21 8.89 -8.45
CA GLU A 135 -1.08 9.13 -9.33
C GLU A 135 0.25 8.99 -8.58
N VAL A 136 1.21 8.34 -9.23
CA VAL A 136 2.55 8.09 -8.68
C VAL A 136 3.58 8.47 -9.72
N ARG A 137 4.45 9.40 -9.37
CA ARG A 137 5.57 9.84 -10.19
C ARG A 137 6.86 9.22 -9.67
N ARG A 138 7.75 8.85 -10.58
CA ARG A 138 9.05 8.25 -10.25
C ARG A 138 10.16 9.03 -10.91
N HIS A 139 11.20 9.30 -10.14
CA HIS A 139 12.40 9.99 -10.60
C HIS A 139 13.59 9.08 -10.40
N SER A 140 14.37 8.88 -11.46
CA SER A 140 15.67 8.22 -11.39
C SER A 140 16.64 9.03 -10.53
N GLN A 141 17.77 8.42 -10.13
CA GLN A 141 18.82 9.09 -9.37
C GLN A 141 19.33 10.37 -10.05
N ASN A 142 19.27 10.45 -11.38
CA ASN A 142 19.64 11.62 -12.17
C ASN A 142 18.49 12.63 -12.39
N GLY A 143 17.35 12.46 -11.71
CA GLY A 143 16.17 13.32 -11.83
C GLY A 143 15.28 13.07 -13.06
N SER A 144 15.66 12.16 -13.96
CA SER A 144 14.83 11.83 -15.12
C SER A 144 13.54 11.11 -14.69
N SER A 145 12.41 11.47 -15.30
CA SER A 145 11.14 10.77 -15.09
C SER A 145 11.25 9.32 -15.58
N VAL A 146 10.89 8.38 -14.72
CA VAL A 146 10.84 6.95 -15.06
C VAL A 146 9.38 6.60 -15.39
N PRO A 147 9.11 5.89 -16.50
CA PRO A 147 7.76 5.44 -16.80
C PRO A 147 7.10 4.71 -15.63
N GLN A 148 5.79 4.92 -15.45
CA GLN A 148 5.00 4.32 -14.39
C GLN A 148 4.94 2.78 -14.50
N ASP A 149 5.27 2.24 -15.67
CA ASP A 149 5.32 0.81 -15.97
C ASP A 149 6.30 0.08 -15.04
N LEU A 150 5.68 -0.50 -14.01
CA LEU A 150 6.05 -1.61 -13.13
C LEU A 150 7.46 -2.13 -13.32
N THR A 151 8.41 -1.30 -12.92
CA THR A 151 9.79 -1.71 -12.77
C THR A 151 10.08 -1.89 -11.29
N PRO A 152 10.92 -2.88 -10.95
CA PRO A 152 11.55 -2.94 -9.64
C PRO A 152 12.11 -1.57 -9.26
N LEU A 153 11.71 -1.07 -8.08
CA LEU A 153 12.29 0.15 -7.52
C LEU A 153 13.77 -0.10 -7.29
N ARG A 154 14.61 0.76 -7.83
CA ARG A 154 16.06 0.68 -7.65
C ARG A 154 16.52 1.63 -6.57
N THR A 155 17.65 1.30 -5.95
CA THR A 155 18.34 2.21 -5.06
C THR A 155 18.64 3.54 -5.78
N GLY A 156 18.32 4.66 -5.14
CA GLY A 156 18.47 6.00 -5.67
C GLY A 156 17.27 6.54 -6.45
N GLU A 157 16.24 5.72 -6.71
CA GLU A 157 15.00 6.20 -7.30
C GLU A 157 14.09 6.82 -6.23
N ARG A 158 13.51 7.99 -6.55
CA ARG A 158 12.52 8.68 -5.74
C ARG A 158 11.11 8.39 -6.26
N ILE A 159 10.19 8.18 -5.33
CA ILE A 159 8.75 8.03 -5.56
C ILE A 159 8.06 9.26 -4.97
N GLU A 160 7.17 9.85 -5.75
CA GLU A 160 6.29 10.93 -5.33
C GLU A 160 4.82 10.50 -5.51
N THR A 161 4.05 10.55 -4.42
CA THR A 161 2.63 10.24 -4.43
C THR A 161 1.81 11.54 -4.51
N GLY A 162 0.83 11.57 -5.41
CA GLY A 162 -0.11 12.68 -5.51
C GLY A 162 -1.19 12.65 -4.44
N SER A 163 -2.20 13.52 -4.59
CA SER A 163 -3.40 13.49 -3.74
C SER A 163 -4.20 12.21 -3.97
N ASN A 164 -4.76 11.65 -2.89
CA ASN A 164 -5.45 10.35 -2.84
C ASN A 164 -4.59 9.16 -3.30
N ALA A 165 -3.28 9.33 -3.48
CA ALA A 165 -2.41 8.24 -3.90
C ALA A 165 -1.99 7.37 -2.71
N GLN A 166 -1.80 6.09 -2.98
CA GLN A 166 -1.28 5.13 -2.01
C GLN A 166 -0.45 4.09 -2.74
N VAL A 167 0.72 3.81 -2.20
CA VAL A 167 1.70 2.89 -2.80
C VAL A 167 2.17 1.91 -1.76
N ARG A 168 2.24 0.64 -2.15
CA ARG A 168 2.84 -0.43 -1.37
C ARG A 168 4.16 -0.86 -1.99
N LEU A 169 5.20 -0.95 -1.17
CA LEU A 169 6.52 -1.44 -1.53
C LEU A 169 6.78 -2.76 -0.81
N PHE A 170 7.17 -3.77 -1.56
CA PHE A 170 7.61 -5.07 -1.06
C PHE A 170 9.13 -5.15 -1.17
N VAL A 171 9.85 -5.01 -0.05
CA VAL A 171 11.31 -5.02 -0.04
C VAL A 171 11.82 -6.39 -0.48
N SER A 172 12.80 -6.42 -1.40
CA SER A 172 13.16 -7.63 -2.16
C SER A 172 13.72 -8.78 -1.34
N GLY A 173 14.19 -8.53 -0.12
CA GLY A 173 14.53 -9.58 0.83
C GLY A 173 13.33 -10.34 1.41
N GLY A 174 12.10 -9.94 1.05
CA GLY A 174 10.86 -10.42 1.63
C GLY A 174 10.70 -9.99 3.09
N ASP A 175 11.57 -9.17 3.63
CA ASP A 175 11.68 -8.93 5.08
C ASP A 175 10.97 -7.68 5.56
N ALA A 176 10.56 -6.79 4.66
CA ALA A 176 9.76 -5.62 5.01
C ALA A 176 8.73 -5.27 3.95
N GLU A 177 7.71 -4.55 4.41
CA GLU A 177 6.75 -3.84 3.57
C GLU A 177 6.71 -2.38 3.99
N VAL A 178 6.46 -1.50 3.01
CA VAL A 178 6.26 -0.06 3.24
C VAL A 178 4.98 0.37 2.56
N LEU A 179 4.09 1.02 3.30
CA LEU A 179 2.91 1.69 2.78
C LEU A 179 3.19 3.20 2.78
N LEU A 180 3.22 3.79 1.59
CA LEU A 180 3.41 5.23 1.40
C LEU A 180 2.04 5.87 1.15
N SER A 181 1.74 6.93 1.91
CA SER A 181 0.48 7.66 1.84
C SER A 181 0.50 8.71 0.73
N GLU A 182 -0.58 9.47 0.59
CA GLU A 182 -0.65 10.59 -0.35
C GLU A 182 0.37 11.69 -0.02
N ASN A 183 0.65 12.56 -0.99
CA ASN A 183 1.52 13.73 -0.84
C ASN A 183 2.86 13.41 -0.15
N SER A 184 3.49 12.30 -0.54
CA SER A 184 4.70 11.79 0.10
C SER A 184 5.83 11.66 -0.91
N SER A 185 7.05 11.90 -0.42
CA SER A 185 8.30 11.77 -1.20
C SER A 185 9.24 10.80 -0.50
N TYR A 186 9.54 9.69 -1.17
CA TYR A 186 10.26 8.57 -0.58
C TYR A 186 11.35 8.04 -1.53
N MET A 187 12.52 7.71 -0.99
CA MET A 187 13.64 7.18 -1.77
C MET A 187 14.30 6.01 -1.04
N VAL A 188 14.53 4.90 -1.75
CA VAL A 188 15.37 3.82 -1.21
C VAL A 188 16.83 4.19 -1.43
N THR A 189 17.58 4.39 -0.35
CA THR A 189 18.97 4.86 -0.39
C THR A 189 19.99 3.72 -0.34
N GLN A 190 19.60 2.56 0.19
CA GLN A 190 20.42 1.36 0.20
C GLN A 190 19.57 0.10 0.20
N ASP A 191 19.92 -0.87 -0.65
CA ASP A 191 19.52 -2.27 -0.51
C ASP A 191 20.71 -3.14 -0.96
N ASN A 192 21.36 -3.83 -0.01
CA ASN A 192 22.58 -4.58 -0.27
C ASN A 192 22.40 -6.09 -0.12
N MET A 193 23.36 -6.88 -0.61
CA MET A 193 23.31 -8.35 -0.50
C MET A 193 23.36 -8.86 0.94
N SER A 194 23.91 -8.08 1.86
CA SER A 194 23.91 -8.36 3.30
C SER A 194 22.50 -8.23 3.91
N GLY A 195 21.58 -7.58 3.18
CA GLY A 195 20.20 -7.35 3.56
C GLY A 195 20.01 -6.12 4.43
N ASP A 196 20.95 -5.17 4.40
CA ASP A 196 20.72 -3.84 4.93
C ASP A 196 19.83 -3.06 3.98
N PHE A 197 18.83 -2.41 4.55
CA PHE A 197 17.88 -1.58 3.86
C PHE A 197 17.87 -0.20 4.50
N SER A 198 18.07 0.84 3.69
CA SER A 198 17.95 2.23 4.13
C SER A 198 17.05 2.97 3.17
N ALA A 199 16.18 3.80 3.72
CA ALA A 199 15.31 4.67 2.96
C ALA A 199 15.24 6.05 3.57
N GLN A 200 14.76 7.01 2.77
CA GLN A 200 14.58 8.39 3.16
C GLN A 200 13.14 8.80 2.87
N LEU A 201 12.49 9.40 3.87
CA LEU A 201 11.21 10.09 3.73
C LEU A 201 11.48 11.60 3.74
N ASP A 202 11.32 12.21 2.58
CA ASP A 202 11.54 13.65 2.39
C ASP A 202 10.31 14.46 2.79
N GLU A 203 9.11 13.93 2.57
CA GLU A 203 7.81 14.54 2.87
C GLU A 203 6.73 13.47 3.03
N GLY A 204 5.66 13.81 3.77
CA GLY A 204 4.45 13.00 3.86
C GLY A 204 4.50 11.91 4.91
N MET A 205 3.88 10.77 4.66
CA MET A 205 3.68 9.74 5.67
C MET A 205 3.88 8.34 5.12
N MET A 206 4.59 7.51 5.88
CA MET A 206 4.73 6.08 5.61
C MET A 206 4.43 5.24 6.84
N ARG A 207 4.06 3.98 6.59
CA ARG A 207 4.05 2.90 7.58
C ARG A 207 4.93 1.77 7.11
N MET A 208 5.78 1.25 7.97
CA MET A 208 6.69 0.14 7.66
C MET A 208 6.54 -0.99 8.66
N ARG A 209 6.51 -2.20 8.11
CA ARG A 209 6.41 -3.45 8.87
C ARG A 209 7.56 -4.34 8.49
N VAL A 210 8.42 -4.61 9.46
CA VAL A 210 9.52 -5.56 9.34
C VAL A 210 9.03 -6.93 9.79
N LEU A 211 8.94 -7.85 8.84
CA LEU A 211 8.33 -9.18 9.00
C LEU A 211 9.29 -10.21 9.60
N VAL A 212 10.60 -10.04 9.39
CA VAL A 212 11.60 -10.98 9.91
C VAL A 212 12.31 -10.39 11.13
N LYS A 213 11.94 -10.88 12.32
CA LYS A 213 12.49 -10.40 13.60
C LYS A 213 13.97 -10.80 13.84
N ASN A 214 14.48 -11.83 13.14
CA ASN A 214 15.65 -12.59 13.60
C ASN A 214 16.77 -12.84 12.55
N LYS A 215 16.90 -12.06 11.48
CA LYS A 215 18.13 -12.12 10.66
C LYS A 215 19.22 -11.30 11.35
N LEU A 216 20.06 -11.97 12.14
CA LEU A 216 21.25 -11.40 12.78
C LEU A 216 22.06 -10.62 11.73
N GLY A 217 22.36 -9.34 12.02
CA GLY A 217 23.22 -8.49 11.20
C GLY A 217 22.53 -7.57 10.19
N LYS A 218 21.21 -7.69 9.95
CA LYS A 218 20.50 -6.79 9.02
C LYS A 218 20.09 -5.48 9.68
N ARG A 219 20.42 -4.36 9.04
CA ARG A 219 20.02 -3.01 9.46
C ARG A 219 18.87 -2.49 8.59
N PHE A 220 17.73 -2.20 9.21
CA PHE A 220 16.65 -1.47 8.55
C PHE A 220 16.62 -0.05 9.10
N GLU A 221 16.70 0.93 8.22
CA GLU A 221 16.64 2.34 8.57
C GLU A 221 15.70 3.13 7.70
N VAL A 222 15.00 4.05 8.34
CA VAL A 222 14.27 5.12 7.67
C VAL A 222 14.81 6.44 8.18
N ARG A 223 15.18 7.32 7.26
CA ARG A 223 15.80 8.61 7.54
C ARG A 223 14.85 9.74 7.18
N THR A 224 14.89 10.76 7.99
CA THR A 224 14.42 12.10 7.66
C THR A 224 15.57 13.07 7.95
N PRO A 225 15.49 14.30 7.46
CA PRO A 225 16.39 15.36 7.91
C PRO A 225 16.38 15.65 9.41
N ALA A 226 15.38 15.21 10.20
CA ALA A 226 15.36 15.42 11.65
C ALA A 226 15.75 14.18 12.46
N ALA A 227 15.66 12.96 11.90
CA ALA A 227 15.92 11.73 12.65
C ALA A 227 16.33 10.54 11.77
N VAL A 228 17.00 9.58 12.41
CA VAL A 228 17.27 8.24 11.88
C VAL A 228 16.50 7.25 12.73
N CYS A 229 15.64 6.46 12.08
CA CYS A 229 14.82 5.44 12.72
C CYS A 229 15.40 4.06 12.42
N GLY A 230 16.10 3.46 13.37
CA GLY A 230 16.54 2.08 13.35
C GLY A 230 15.41 1.13 13.73
N VAL A 231 15.05 0.22 12.84
CA VAL A 231 13.94 -0.71 13.03
C VAL A 231 14.40 -2.16 13.11
N ARG A 232 13.88 -2.88 14.11
CA ARG A 232 14.15 -4.31 14.28
C ARG A 232 12.87 -5.05 14.67
N GLY A 233 12.23 -5.66 13.67
CA GLY A 233 11.02 -6.48 13.89
C GLY A 233 9.81 -5.66 14.35
N THR A 234 9.62 -4.49 13.74
CA THR A 234 8.70 -3.44 14.20
C THR A 234 7.64 -3.12 13.15
N ASP A 235 6.45 -2.74 13.60
CA ASP A 235 5.38 -2.08 12.83
C ASP A 235 5.25 -0.66 13.36
N PHE A 236 5.62 0.33 12.54
CA PHE A 236 5.62 1.74 12.94
C PHE A 236 5.23 2.64 11.77
N SER A 237 4.73 3.83 12.08
CA SER A 237 4.53 4.90 11.10
C SER A 237 5.44 6.08 11.41
N LEU A 238 5.83 6.75 10.34
CA LEU A 238 6.61 7.98 10.35
C LEU A 238 5.87 8.97 9.47
N ALA A 239 5.42 10.06 10.07
CA ALA A 239 4.84 11.20 9.39
C ALA A 239 5.80 12.38 9.52
N ARG A 240 6.23 12.91 8.39
CA ARG A 240 6.97 14.16 8.35
C ARG A 240 6.01 15.30 8.12
N LYS A 241 5.97 16.23 9.08
CA LYS A 241 5.16 17.44 9.03
C LYS A 241 6.05 18.68 9.04
N LEU A 242 5.42 19.84 8.82
CA LEU A 242 6.09 21.14 8.84
C LEU A 242 6.65 21.51 10.23
N ASP A 243 6.08 20.97 11.30
CA ASP A 243 6.47 21.24 12.70
C ASP A 243 7.47 20.21 13.26
N GLY A 244 7.64 19.08 12.57
CA GLY A 244 8.50 18.01 13.02
C GLY A 244 8.11 16.65 12.47
N ASP A 245 8.83 15.62 12.88
CA ASP A 245 8.48 14.25 12.55
C ASP A 245 7.68 13.62 13.70
N VAL A 246 6.69 12.82 13.35
CA VAL A 246 5.87 12.05 14.28
C VAL A 246 6.10 10.58 14.02
N ILE A 247 6.63 9.88 15.02
CA ILE A 247 6.86 8.44 14.99
C ILE A 247 5.83 7.78 15.90
N LYS A 248 5.07 6.82 15.39
CA LYS A 248 4.14 6.00 16.18
C LYS A 248 4.51 4.53 16.04
N VAL A 249 4.63 3.80 17.15
CA VAL A 249 5.04 2.39 17.14
C VAL A 249 3.87 1.50 17.55
N TYR A 250 3.37 0.69 16.62
CA TYR A 250 2.24 -0.21 16.86
C TYR A 250 2.71 -1.51 17.51
N SER A 251 3.84 -2.07 17.07
CA SER A 251 4.41 -3.30 17.62
C SER A 251 5.94 -3.28 17.49
N GLY A 252 6.66 -3.77 18.50
CA GLY A 252 8.12 -3.80 18.51
C GLY A 252 8.72 -2.56 19.18
N VAL A 253 9.93 -2.18 18.75
CA VAL A 253 10.66 -1.01 19.25
C VAL A 253 11.33 -0.31 18.07
N VAL A 254 11.30 1.02 18.06
CA VAL A 254 12.09 1.85 17.15
C VAL A 254 13.18 2.54 17.95
N ALA A 255 14.42 2.41 17.49
CA ALA A 255 15.52 3.22 17.97
C ALA A 255 15.60 4.49 17.15
N VAL A 256 15.42 5.64 17.78
CA VAL A 256 15.41 6.95 17.11
C VAL A 256 16.64 7.72 17.55
N SER A 257 17.44 8.16 16.60
CA SER A 257 18.64 8.97 16.87
C SER A 257 18.69 10.21 15.98
N PRO A 258 19.28 11.32 16.46
CA PRO A 258 19.55 12.47 15.60
C PRO A 258 20.42 12.08 14.41
N PRO A 259 20.33 12.76 13.26
CA PRO A 259 21.18 12.48 12.10
C PRO A 259 22.67 12.72 12.38
N ALA A 260 22.99 13.58 13.37
CA ALA A 260 24.34 13.79 13.86
C ALA A 260 24.80 12.62 14.76
N ALA A 261 26.04 12.16 14.56
CA ALA A 261 26.56 10.93 15.15
C ALA A 261 26.76 10.96 16.68
N ASP A 262 26.64 12.13 17.30
CA ASP A 262 26.79 12.39 18.74
C ASP A 262 25.45 12.48 19.49
N GLY A 263 24.34 12.29 18.79
CA GLY A 263 23.01 12.33 19.35
C GLY A 263 22.68 11.16 20.28
N VAL A 264 21.87 11.44 21.32
CA VAL A 264 21.35 10.40 22.23
C VAL A 264 20.24 9.61 21.53
N GLU A 265 20.36 8.29 21.55
CA GLU A 265 19.33 7.38 21.05
C GLU A 265 18.14 7.32 22.03
N VAL A 266 16.93 7.46 21.49
CA VAL A 266 15.66 7.33 22.21
C VAL A 266 14.94 6.09 21.70
N LEU A 267 14.54 5.21 22.62
CA LEU A 267 13.77 4.01 22.28
C LEU A 267 12.27 4.30 22.41
N VAL A 268 11.53 4.10 21.32
CA VAL A 268 10.07 4.23 21.27
C VAL A 268 9.47 2.83 21.18
N LYS A 269 8.66 2.45 22.16
CA LYS A 269 8.10 1.10 22.29
C LYS A 269 6.68 1.03 21.71
N SER A 270 6.19 -0.20 21.53
CA SER A 270 4.79 -0.46 21.17
C SER A 270 3.81 0.32 22.06
N GLY A 271 2.86 1.00 21.43
CA GLY A 271 1.89 1.88 22.08
C GLY A 271 2.42 3.28 22.40
N GLU A 272 3.68 3.59 22.07
CA GLU A 272 4.29 4.91 22.25
C GLU A 272 4.47 5.64 20.92
N GLN A 273 4.45 6.97 21.01
CA GLN A 273 4.79 7.91 19.96
C GLN A 273 5.88 8.86 20.43
N LEU A 274 6.65 9.38 19.46
CA LEU A 274 7.65 10.40 19.67
C LEU A 274 7.44 11.52 18.65
N ASN A 275 7.24 12.74 19.15
CA ASN A 275 7.16 13.95 18.34
C ASN A 275 8.53 14.63 18.36
N ILE A 276 9.19 14.66 17.22
CA ILE A 276 10.53 15.21 17.03
C ILE A 276 10.38 16.62 16.48
N PRO A 277 10.53 17.67 17.30
CA PRO A 277 10.40 19.03 16.80
C PRO A 277 11.56 19.36 15.85
N GLN A 278 11.34 20.28 14.90
CA GLN A 278 12.43 20.75 14.03
C GLN A 278 13.60 21.40 14.80
N GLN A 279 13.32 21.96 15.98
CA GLN A 279 14.30 22.63 16.83
C GLN A 279 14.02 22.31 18.30
N GLY A 280 15.09 22.29 19.11
CA GLY A 280 15.02 22.05 20.54
C GLY A 280 15.24 20.60 20.95
N THR A 281 15.00 20.31 22.22
CA THR A 281 15.20 18.98 22.79
C THR A 281 14.02 18.06 22.50
N TRP A 282 14.33 16.80 22.22
CA TRP A 282 13.31 15.78 22.00
C TRP A 282 12.56 15.49 23.31
N PRO A 283 11.22 15.41 23.27
CA PRO A 283 10.44 15.01 24.43
C PRO A 283 10.67 13.51 24.72
N ALA A 284 10.26 13.07 25.92
CA ALA A 284 10.14 11.65 26.19
C ALA A 284 9.01 11.03 25.34
N PRO A 285 9.13 9.75 24.92
CA PRO A 285 8.03 9.03 24.29
C PRO A 285 6.76 9.06 25.13
N GLN A 286 5.61 9.20 24.48
CA GLN A 286 4.30 9.28 25.12
C GLN A 286 3.40 8.20 24.58
N SER A 287 2.47 7.68 25.39
CA SER A 287 1.47 6.75 24.88
C SER A 287 0.55 7.44 23.86
N PHE A 288 0.16 6.70 22.82
CA PHE A 288 -0.84 7.15 21.85
C PHE A 288 -1.99 6.16 21.76
N THR A 289 -3.14 6.64 21.33
CA THR A 289 -4.24 5.79 20.86
C THR A 289 -4.17 5.78 19.35
N SER A 290 -4.28 4.62 18.71
CA SER A 290 -4.30 4.56 17.25
C SER A 290 -5.50 5.35 16.72
N ASP A 291 -5.24 6.32 15.86
CA ASP A 291 -6.26 7.21 15.31
C ASP A 291 -6.69 6.73 13.92
N ILE A 292 -7.83 7.22 13.43
CA ILE A 292 -8.31 6.94 12.06
C ILE A 292 -7.31 7.40 10.99
N ASP A 293 -6.51 8.42 11.30
CA ASP A 293 -5.53 9.02 10.37
C ASP A 293 -4.24 8.20 10.23
N ASP A 294 -4.06 7.15 11.03
CA ASP A 294 -2.91 6.27 10.90
C ASP A 294 -3.03 5.40 9.64
N PRO A 295 -1.98 5.26 8.79
CA PRO A 295 -2.08 4.48 7.56
C PRO A 295 -2.47 3.04 7.91
N PRO A 296 -3.64 2.55 7.49
CA PRO A 296 -4.03 1.18 7.78
C PRO A 296 -3.20 0.25 6.89
N TRP A 297 -2.66 -0.84 7.44
CA TRP A 297 -2.05 -1.90 6.60
C TRP A 297 -3.06 -2.51 5.61
N SER A 298 -4.33 -2.48 5.99
CA SER A 298 -5.55 -2.60 5.20
C SER A 298 -6.69 -2.63 6.21
N SER A 299 -7.86 -2.09 5.89
CA SER A 299 -9.07 -2.18 6.72
C SER A 299 -9.74 -3.57 6.70
N ASN A 300 -9.00 -4.64 6.34
CA ASN A 300 -9.52 -6.01 6.25
C ASN A 300 -8.92 -6.97 7.28
N HIS A 301 -8.48 -6.45 8.43
CA HIS A 301 -8.45 -7.26 9.64
C HIS A 301 -9.81 -7.12 10.33
N VAL A 302 -10.78 -7.90 9.86
CA VAL A 302 -11.86 -8.33 10.74
C VAL A 302 -11.19 -9.25 11.76
N GLU A 303 -11.00 -8.74 12.97
CA GLU A 303 -10.80 -9.60 14.14
C GLU A 303 -12.00 -10.54 14.19
N ASN A 304 -11.75 -11.83 13.97
CA ASN A 304 -12.61 -12.91 14.43
C ASN A 304 -12.03 -13.45 15.73
#